data_AF-A0A2M9TIB1-F1
#
_entry.id   AF-A0A2M9TIB1-F1
#
_cell.length_a   1.000
_cell.length_b   1.000
_cell.length_c   1.000
_cell.angle_alpha   90.00
_cell.angle_beta   90.00
_cell.angle_gamma   90.00
#
_symmetry.space_group_name_H-M   'P 1'
#
loop_
_entity.id
_entity.type
_entity.pdbx_description
1 polymer ?
#
loop_
_entity_poly.entity_id
_entity_poly.type
_entity_poly.pdbx_seq_one_letter_code
_entity_poly.pdbx_strand_id
1 'polypeptide(L)'
;MFQRVVNYEGFWKSVFLLAGMFCVVYIIIDFFFTNNSNFDVYTIEHVGKLILGGIASGCIYGFIVSYFKFKGKIKEQARREDD
;
A
#
# COMPACT_ATOMS: atom_id res chain seq x y z
N MET A 1 -0.86 18.55 12.20
CA MET A 1 -0.87 18.27 10.73
C MET A 1 -1.20 16.82 10.41
N PHE A 2 -0.58 15.81 11.04
CA PHE A 2 -0.82 14.39 10.76
C PHE A 2 -2.29 13.97 10.91
N GLN A 3 -2.95 14.38 12.01
CA GLN A 3 -4.38 14.14 12.21
C GLN A 3 -5.25 14.76 11.10
N ARG A 4 -4.89 15.93 10.56
CA ARG A 4 -5.64 16.57 9.47
C ARG A 4 -5.53 15.81 8.15
N VAL A 5 -4.42 15.08 7.95
CA VAL A 5 -4.19 14.22 6.78
C VAL A 5 -4.96 12.91 6.91
N VAL A 6 -4.85 12.23 8.06
CA VAL A 6 -5.51 10.92 8.29
C VAL A 6 -7.02 11.04 8.42
N ASN A 7 -7.51 12.17 8.94
CA ASN A 7 -8.93 12.47 9.08
C ASN A 7 -9.51 13.18 7.83
N TYR A 8 -8.74 13.31 6.75
CA TYR A 8 -9.22 13.90 5.51
C TYR A 8 -10.16 12.91 4.81
N GLU A 9 -11.31 13.41 4.37
CA GLU A 9 -12.32 12.58 3.70
C GLU A 9 -11.74 12.04 2.38
N GLY A 10 -11.63 10.72 2.28
CA GLY A 10 -11.00 10.03 1.14
C GLY A 10 -9.52 9.64 1.32
N PHE A 11 -8.88 9.99 2.45
CA PHE A 11 -7.54 9.49 2.78
C PHE A 11 -7.54 7.95 2.84
N TRP A 12 -8.40 7.37 3.68
CA TRP A 12 -8.52 5.92 3.82
C TRP A 12 -8.94 5.23 2.51
N LYS A 13 -9.83 5.85 1.72
CA LYS A 13 -10.21 5.33 0.40
C LYS A 13 -9.00 5.22 -0.54
N SER A 14 -8.10 6.20 -0.47
CA SER A 14 -6.86 6.19 -1.26
C SER A 14 -5.86 5.16 -0.73
N VAL A 15 -5.76 4.99 0.58
CA VAL A 15 -4.94 3.94 1.21
C VAL A 15 -5.42 2.55 0.76
N PHE A 16 -6.74 2.29 0.81
CA PHE A 16 -7.32 1.02 0.36
C PHE A 16 -7.15 0.80 -1.14
N LEU A 17 -7.32 1.83 -1.96
CA LEU A 17 -7.13 1.73 -3.42
C LEU A 17 -5.67 1.43 -3.76
N LEU A 18 -4.73 2.08 -3.09
CA LEU A 18 -3.30 1.86 -3.30
C LEU A 18 -2.86 0.47 -2.80
N ALA A 19 -3.36 0.04 -1.63
CA ALA A 19 -3.13 -1.30 -1.09
C ALA A 19 -3.71 -2.38 -2.00
N GLY A 20 -4.92 -2.17 -2.54
CA GLY A 20 -5.53 -3.07 -3.52
C GLY A 20 -4.69 -3.19 -4.79
N MET A 21 -4.20 -2.07 -5.32
CA MET A 21 -3.32 -2.06 -6.49
C MET A 21 -1.99 -2.80 -6.23
N PHE A 22 -1.42 -2.61 -5.03
CA PHE A 22 -0.20 -3.30 -4.62
C PHE A 22 -0.41 -4.81 -4.48
N CYS A 23 -1.56 -5.23 -3.95
CA CYS A 23 -1.96 -6.63 -3.85
C CYS A 23 -2.05 -7.29 -5.23
N VAL A 24 -2.62 -6.59 -6.22
CA VAL A 24 -2.68 -7.07 -7.61
C VAL A 24 -1.28 -7.24 -8.19
N VAL A 25 -0.39 -6.25 -8.02
CA VAL A 25 1.01 -6.35 -8.49
C VAL A 25 1.73 -7.51 -7.82
N TYR A 26 1.53 -7.71 -6.51
CA TYR A 26 2.13 -8.80 -5.77
C TYR A 26 1.66 -10.17 -6.28
N ILE A 27 0.36 -10.35 -6.52
CA ILE A 27 -0.20 -11.58 -7.11
C ILE A 27 0.44 -11.86 -8.48
N ILE A 28 0.65 -10.83 -9.30
CA ILE A 28 1.29 -10.99 -10.61
C ILE A 28 2.76 -11.40 -10.46
N ILE A 29 3.51 -10.75 -9.56
CA ILE A 29 4.92 -11.08 -9.30
C ILE A 29 5.03 -12.51 -8.75
N ASP A 30 4.21 -12.86 -7.76
CA ASP A 30 4.17 -14.19 -7.17
C ASP A 30 3.83 -15.25 -8.23
N PHE A 31 2.82 -15.02 -9.05
CA PHE A 31 2.45 -15.92 -10.14
C PHE A 31 3.59 -16.12 -11.17
N PHE A 32 4.36 -15.07 -11.46
CA PHE A 32 5.52 -15.14 -12.35
C PHE A 32 6.71 -15.87 -11.74
N PHE A 33 6.98 -15.68 -10.44
CA PHE A 33 8.08 -16.35 -9.73
C PHE A 33 7.76 -17.81 -9.38
N THR A 34 6.52 -18.09 -8.97
CA THR A 34 6.04 -19.43 -8.58
C THR A 34 5.94 -20.37 -9.78
N ASN A 35 5.77 -19.87 -11.01
CA ASN A 35 5.75 -20.70 -12.22
C ASN A 35 7.07 -21.45 -12.49
N ASN A 36 8.16 -21.17 -11.78
CA ASN A 36 9.47 -21.75 -12.07
C ASN A 36 9.81 -23.02 -11.24
N SER A 37 9.21 -23.28 -10.08
CA SER A 37 9.71 -24.42 -9.27
C SER A 37 8.72 -24.88 -8.20
N ASN A 38 8.23 -26.10 -8.38
CA ASN A 38 7.70 -27.00 -7.35
C ASN A 38 6.60 -26.42 -6.44
N PHE A 39 5.38 -26.93 -6.63
CA PHE A 39 4.23 -26.76 -5.74
C PHE A 39 4.47 -27.21 -4.27
N ASP A 40 5.65 -27.76 -3.97
CA ASP A 40 6.09 -28.28 -2.67
C ASP A 40 6.50 -27.19 -1.65
N VAL A 41 6.70 -25.94 -2.10
CA VAL A 41 7.11 -24.81 -1.24
C VAL A 41 5.93 -24.15 -0.50
N TYR A 42 4.70 -24.65 -0.69
CA TYR A 42 3.52 -24.25 0.09
C TYR A 42 3.51 -24.88 1.50
N THR A 43 4.62 -24.82 2.23
CA THR A 43 4.62 -25.09 3.66
C THR A 43 4.04 -23.88 4.39
N ILE A 44 3.14 -24.11 5.36
CA ILE A 44 2.38 -23.07 6.09
C ILE A 44 3.29 -21.94 6.65
N GLU A 45 4.55 -22.26 6.97
CA GLU A 45 5.56 -21.28 7.42
C GLU A 45 5.99 -20.26 6.34
N HIS A 46 6.17 -20.67 5.08
CA HIS A 46 6.59 -19.75 4.01
C HIS A 46 5.45 -18.84 3.57
N VAL A 47 4.23 -19.37 3.52
CA VAL A 47 3.02 -18.59 3.21
C VAL A 47 2.76 -17.56 4.30
N GLY A 48 2.96 -17.92 5.57
CA GLY A 48 2.88 -16.99 6.69
C GLY A 48 3.87 -15.84 6.55
N LYS A 49 5.11 -16.10 6.12
CA LYS A 49 6.17 -15.10 5.96
C LYS A 49 5.99 -14.23 4.71
N LEU A 50 5.51 -14.80 3.60
CA LEU A 50 5.12 -14.07 2.38
C LEU A 50 3.92 -13.15 2.64
N ILE A 51 2.90 -13.63 3.36
CA ILE A 51 1.72 -12.84 3.70
C ILE A 51 2.04 -11.80 4.77
N LEU A 52 2.75 -12.15 5.86
CA LEU A 52 3.17 -11.14 6.84
C LEU A 52 4.10 -10.11 6.20
N GLY A 53 5.09 -10.55 5.42
CA GLY A 53 6.05 -9.66 4.77
C GLY A 53 5.41 -8.80 3.69
N GLY A 54 4.59 -9.39 2.82
CA GLY A 54 3.90 -8.73 1.72
C GLY A 54 2.78 -7.80 2.17
N ILE A 55 1.95 -8.23 3.13
CA ILE A 55 0.88 -7.39 3.69
C ILE A 55 1.47 -6.33 4.61
N ALA A 56 2.42 -6.65 5.49
CA ALA A 56 3.00 -5.62 6.35
C ALA A 56 3.79 -4.58 5.53
N SER A 57 4.61 -5.01 4.57
CA SER A 57 5.31 -4.06 3.69
C SER A 57 4.32 -3.28 2.83
N GLY A 58 3.34 -3.93 2.20
CA GLY A 58 2.33 -3.27 1.37
C GLY A 58 1.45 -2.29 2.13
N CYS A 59 1.04 -2.63 3.35
CA CYS A 59 0.28 -1.73 4.22
C CYS A 59 1.14 -0.55 4.70
N ILE A 60 2.37 -0.79 5.16
CA ILE A 60 3.27 0.28 5.62
C ILE A 60 3.61 1.22 4.45
N TYR A 61 3.99 0.66 3.30
CA TYR A 61 4.35 1.43 2.12
C TYR A 61 3.14 2.18 1.54
N GLY A 62 1.98 1.51 1.45
CA GLY A 62 0.73 2.11 1.01
C GLY A 62 0.26 3.26 1.91
N PHE A 63 0.46 3.11 3.22
CA PHE A 63 0.16 4.15 4.20
C PHE A 63 1.14 5.34 4.07
N ILE A 64 2.44 5.09 3.98
CA ILE A 64 3.48 6.14 3.84
C ILE A 64 3.28 6.94 2.55
N VAL A 65 3.10 6.26 1.40
CA VAL A 65 2.92 6.91 0.10
C VAL A 65 1.63 7.73 0.08
N SER A 66 0.53 7.18 0.60
CA SER A 66 -0.74 7.91 0.69
C SER A 66 -0.64 9.13 1.62
N TYR A 67 0.07 8.99 2.75
CA TYR A 67 0.31 10.08 3.69
C TYR A 67 1.08 11.23 3.03
N PHE A 68 2.18 10.95 2.35
CA PHE A 68 2.95 11.98 1.63
C PHE A 68 2.14 12.65 0.52
N LYS A 69 1.36 11.86 -0.24
CA LYS A 69 0.50 12.36 -1.32
C LYS A 69 -0.55 13.34 -0.81
N PHE A 70 -1.26 13.01 0.27
CA PHE A 70 -2.27 13.90 0.85
C PHE A 70 -1.65 15.09 1.58
N LYS A 71 -0.50 14.91 2.25
CA LYS A 71 0.24 16.02 2.85
C LYS A 71 0.63 17.07 1.80
N GLY A 72 1.08 16.63 0.62
CA GLY A 72 1.37 17.50 -0.52
C GLY A 72 0.13 18.23 -1.02
N LYS A 73 -0.97 17.50 -1.25
CA LYS A 73 -2.24 18.09 -1.70
C LYS A 73 -2.80 19.16 -0.76
N ILE A 74 -2.80 18.90 0.55
CA ILE A 74 -3.29 19.87 1.54
C ILE A 74 -2.41 21.13 1.56
N LYS A 75 -1.09 20.97 1.41
CA LYS A 75 -0.15 22.09 1.34
C LYS A 75 -0.32 22.91 0.06
N GLU A 76 -0.67 22.28 -1.06
CA GLU A 76 -0.93 22.96 -2.33
C GLU A 76 -2.27 23.69 -2.31
N GLN A 77 -3.32 23.09 -1.75
CA GLN A 77 -4.63 23.75 -1.57
C GLN A 77 -4.50 25.00 -0.69
N ALA A 78 -3.80 24.90 0.45
CA ALA A 78 -3.57 26.04 1.33
C ALA A 78 -2.75 27.17 0.68
N ARG A 79 -1.97 26.89 -0.36
CA ARG A 79 -1.24 27.92 -1.12
C ARG A 79 -2.16 28.62 -2.12
N ARG A 80 -3.08 27.89 -2.77
CA ARG A 80 -3.99 28.44 -3.77
C ARG A 80 -5.14 29.28 -3.20
N GLU A 81 -5.44 29.16 -1.90
CA GLU A 81 -6.44 30.00 -1.22
C GLU A 81 -5.89 31.36 -0.76
N ASP A 82 -4.57 31.55 -0.80
CA ASP A 82 -3.87 32.77 -0.35
C ASP A 82 -3.40 33.67 -1.52
N ASP A 83 -3.60 33.21 -2.77
CA ASP A 83 -3.35 33.92 -4.04
C ASP A 83 -4.68 34.40 -4.67
#